data_AF-A0A2E1VVJ2-F1
#
_entry.id   AF-A0A2E1VVJ2-F1
#
_cell.length_a   1.000
_cell.length_b   1.000
_cell.length_c   1.000
_cell.angle_alpha   90.00
_cell.angle_beta   90.00
_cell.angle_gamma   90.00
#
_symmetry.space_group_name_H-M   'P 1'
#
loop_
_entity.id
_entity.type
_entity.pdbx_description
1 polymer ?
#
loop_
_entity_poly.entity_id
_entity_poly.type
_entity_poly.pdbx_seq_one_letter_code
_entity_poly.pdbx_strand_id
1 'polypeptide(L)'
;MESRGLLRALLPGLIVLGVHLVLWQATPAYRAWPWLDRVVHAAGGAAAAWAVLCLMRAPQGAAWWGRHRAGGRGEALALLAWLGLVVVCWEFFEWGLDAGGLNPNARTDDETIADMGLGMMGGLGLIALTRRR
;
A
#
# COMPACT_ATOMS: atom_id res chain seq x y z
N MET A 1 13.41 7.02 14.71
CA MET A 1 13.36 5.57 14.48
C MET A 1 14.73 5.14 13.99
N GLU A 2 15.33 4.10 14.56
CA GLU A 2 16.61 3.57 14.06
C GLU A 2 16.44 2.97 12.66
N SER A 3 17.52 2.92 11.87
CA SER A 3 17.50 2.39 10.49
C SER A 3 16.92 0.97 10.40
N ARG A 4 17.15 0.13 11.42
CA ARG A 4 16.57 -1.22 11.52
C ARG A 4 15.05 -1.20 11.67
N GLY A 5 14.50 -0.24 12.41
CA GLY A 5 13.07 -0.05 12.57
C GLY A 5 12.42 0.43 11.27
N LEU A 6 13.08 1.36 10.57
CA LEU A 6 12.62 1.84 9.27
C LEU A 6 12.56 0.71 8.24
N LEU A 7 13.63 -0.08 8.15
CA LEU A 7 13.67 -1.21 7.24
C LEU A 7 12.55 -2.20 7.54
N ARG A 8 12.30 -2.54 8.81
CA ARG A 8 11.19 -3.44 9.19
C ARG A 8 9.81 -2.90 8.82
N ALA A 9 9.63 -1.57 8.87
CA ALA A 9 8.38 -0.94 8.48
C ALA A 9 8.17 -1.00 6.96
N LEU A 10 9.23 -0.77 6.17
CA LEU A 10 9.17 -0.69 4.71
C LEU A 10 9.32 -2.04 4.00
N LEU A 11 9.99 -3.02 4.62
CA LEU A 11 10.34 -4.29 4.00
C LEU A 11 9.13 -5.04 3.41
N PRO A 12 7.97 -5.12 4.08
CA PRO A 12 6.79 -5.75 3.46
C PRO A 12 6.39 -5.07 2.15
N GLY A 13 6.40 -3.73 2.10
CA GLY A 13 6.07 -2.99 0.88
C GLY A 13 7.10 -3.21 -0.23
N LEU A 14 8.40 -3.24 0.13
CA LEU A 14 9.47 -3.54 -0.82
C LEU A 14 9.37 -4.97 -1.38
N ILE A 15 8.95 -5.94 -0.57
CA ILE A 15 8.70 -7.31 -1.02
C ILE A 15 7.53 -7.34 -2.00
N VAL A 16 6.40 -6.71 -1.68
CA VAL A 16 5.23 -6.67 -2.58
C VAL A 16 5.59 -5.98 -3.89
N LEU A 17 6.29 -4.85 -3.84
CA LEU A 17 6.77 -4.16 -5.04
C LEU A 17 7.71 -5.04 -5.87
N GLY A 18 8.66 -5.73 -5.24
CA GLY A 18 9.55 -6.66 -5.93
C GLY A 18 8.80 -7.80 -6.61
N VAL A 19 7.81 -8.40 -5.94
CA VAL A 19 6.93 -9.42 -6.51
C VAL A 19 6.15 -8.85 -7.68
N HIS A 20 5.54 -7.67 -7.52
CA HIS A 20 4.78 -6.99 -8.57
C HIS A 20 5.65 -6.80 -9.83
N LEU A 21 6.84 -6.20 -9.68
CA LEU A 21 7.75 -5.94 -10.79
C LEU A 21 8.21 -7.23 -11.49
N VAL A 22 8.45 -8.31 -10.75
CA VAL A 22 8.81 -9.62 -11.34
C VAL A 22 7.62 -10.21 -12.11
N LEU A 23 6.43 -10.21 -11.52
CA LEU A 23 5.22 -10.71 -12.19
C LEU A 23 4.84 -9.87 -13.42
N TRP A 24 5.12 -8.57 -13.36
CA TRP A 24 4.85 -7.59 -14.42
C TRP A 24 5.85 -7.67 -15.58
N GLN A 25 7.16 -7.65 -15.31
CA GLN A 25 8.21 -7.54 -16.33
C GLN A 25 8.85 -8.86 -16.73
N ALA A 26 9.02 -9.79 -15.78
CA ALA A 26 9.81 -11.00 -16.03
C ALA A 26 8.96 -12.17 -16.55
N THR A 27 7.63 -12.08 -16.46
CA THR A 27 6.72 -13.19 -16.79
C THR A 27 5.42 -12.69 -17.44
N PRO A 28 4.73 -13.52 -18.24
CA PRO A 28 3.36 -13.23 -18.68
C PRO A 28 2.32 -13.55 -17.58
N ALA A 29 2.71 -13.58 -16.30
CA ALA A 29 1.87 -14.12 -15.22
C ALA A 29 0.55 -13.36 -15.07
N TYR A 30 0.53 -12.04 -15.21
CA TYR A 30 -0.72 -11.27 -15.14
C TYR A 30 -1.65 -11.51 -16.34
N ARG A 31 -1.12 -11.89 -17.50
CA ARG A 31 -1.96 -12.33 -18.63
C ARG A 31 -2.54 -13.71 -18.40
N ALA A 32 -1.74 -14.64 -17.85
CA ALA A 32 -2.19 -16.00 -17.57
C ALA A 32 -3.13 -16.08 -16.36
N TRP A 33 -2.89 -15.27 -15.34
CA TRP A 33 -3.62 -15.25 -14.07
C TRP A 33 -3.87 -13.81 -13.60
N PRO A 34 -4.88 -13.11 -14.18
CA PRO A 34 -5.17 -11.70 -13.85
C PRO A 34 -5.52 -11.46 -12.36
N TRP A 35 -5.99 -12.48 -11.65
CA TRP A 35 -6.29 -12.38 -10.22
C TRP A 35 -5.05 -12.17 -9.35
N LEU A 36 -3.85 -12.55 -9.81
CA LEU A 36 -2.60 -12.36 -9.06
C LEU A 36 -2.33 -10.88 -8.80
N ASP A 37 -2.63 -10.06 -9.80
CA ASP A 37 -2.45 -8.64 -9.71
C ASP A 37 -3.37 -8.00 -8.65
N ARG A 38 -4.65 -8.39 -8.65
CA ARG A 38 -5.61 -7.98 -7.61
C ARG A 38 -5.12 -8.33 -6.19
N VAL A 39 -4.51 -9.50 -6.04
CA VAL A 39 -3.92 -9.93 -4.77
C VAL A 39 -2.72 -9.07 -4.40
N VAL A 40 -1.90 -8.69 -5.37
CA VAL A 40 -0.74 -7.81 -5.18
C VAL A 40 -1.18 -6.39 -4.76
N HIS A 41 -2.20 -5.79 -5.38
CA HIS A 41 -2.73 -4.48 -4.93
C HIS A 41 -3.27 -4.55 -3.51
N ALA A 42 -4.06 -5.58 -3.18
CA ALA A 42 -4.54 -5.78 -1.81
C ALA A 42 -3.39 -5.98 -0.80
N ALA A 43 -2.39 -6.80 -1.13
CA ALA A 43 -1.20 -6.99 -0.29
C ALA A 43 -0.38 -5.70 -0.15
N GLY A 44 -0.29 -4.91 -1.21
CA GLY A 44 0.38 -3.62 -1.27
C GLY A 44 -0.26 -2.61 -0.33
N GLY A 45 -1.59 -2.50 -0.35
CA GLY A 45 -2.34 -1.68 0.58
C GLY A 45 -2.19 -2.11 2.04
N ALA A 46 -2.17 -3.42 2.31
CA ALA A 46 -1.88 -3.94 3.65
C ALA A 46 -0.46 -3.56 4.10
N ALA A 47 0.55 -3.72 3.23
CA ALA A 47 1.93 -3.35 3.52
C ALA A 47 2.09 -1.83 3.76
N ALA A 48 1.39 -0.99 3.01
CA ALA A 48 1.35 0.45 3.21
C ALA A 48 0.76 0.81 4.58
N ALA A 49 -0.39 0.23 4.94
CA ALA A 49 -1.00 0.43 6.24
C ALA A 49 -0.07 -0.01 7.40
N TRP A 50 0.66 -1.12 7.23
CA TRP A 50 1.67 -1.57 8.18
C TRP A 50 2.78 -0.53 8.37
N ALA A 51 3.35 -0.03 7.27
CA ALA A 51 4.41 0.96 7.31
C ALA A 51 3.96 2.23 8.04
N VAL A 52 2.77 2.73 7.74
CA VAL A 52 2.20 3.92 8.40
C VAL A 52 1.99 3.65 9.89
N LEU A 53 1.41 2.50 10.27
CA LEU A 53 1.25 2.12 11.68
C LEU A 53 2.58 2.08 12.43
N CYS A 54 3.62 1.49 11.83
CA CYS A 54 4.96 1.46 12.41
C CYS A 54 5.53 2.87 12.59
N LEU A 55 5.38 3.74 11.59
CA LEU A 55 5.84 5.14 11.65
C LEU A 55 5.11 5.94 12.73
N MET A 56 3.78 5.77 12.84
CA MET A 56 2.97 6.43 13.86
C MET A 56 3.33 5.96 15.27
N ARG A 57 3.68 4.68 15.44
CA ARG A 57 4.05 4.08 16.73
C ARG A 57 5.52 4.26 17.11
N ALA A 58 6.38 4.69 16.19
CA ALA A 58 7.77 5.03 16.50
C ALA A 58 7.82 6.19 17.52
N PRO A 59 8.87 6.31 18.36
CA PRO A 59 8.90 7.29 19.46
C PRO A 59 8.59 8.73 19.03
N GLN A 60 9.09 9.16 17.86
CA GLN A 60 8.81 10.48 17.30
C GLN A 60 7.35 10.64 16.86
N GLY A 61 6.80 9.61 16.20
CA GLY A 61 5.41 9.57 15.79
C GLY A 61 4.48 9.55 17.00
N ALA A 62 4.75 8.68 17.97
CA ALA A 62 3.97 8.54 19.18
C ALA A 62 3.94 9.83 20.01
N ALA A 63 5.06 10.57 20.08
CA ALA A 63 5.09 11.88 20.73
C ALA A 63 4.23 12.91 20.00
N TRP A 64 4.21 12.90 18.67
CA TRP A 64 3.36 13.78 17.87
C TRP A 64 1.88 13.41 18.02
N TRP A 65 1.52 12.15 17.80
CA TRP A 65 0.13 11.66 17.88
C TRP A 65 -0.42 11.67 19.31
N GLY A 66 0.42 11.41 20.30
CA GLY A 66 0.07 11.47 21.72
C GLY A 66 -0.40 12.86 22.17
N ARG A 67 0.17 13.92 21.58
CA ARG A 67 -0.27 15.31 21.80
C ARG A 67 -1.59 15.65 21.08
N HIS A 68 -1.89 14.97 19.99
CA HIS A 68 -3.06 15.21 19.14
C HIS A 68 -4.14 14.13 19.33
N ARG A 69 -4.27 13.58 20.54
CA ARG A 69 -5.24 12.52 20.90
C ARG A 69 -6.70 13.00 20.78
N ALA A 70 -7.18 13.19 19.55
CA ALA A 70 -8.59 13.24 19.20
C ALA A 70 -9.12 11.79 19.22
N GLY A 71 -9.34 11.28 20.43
CA GLY A 71 -9.79 9.93 20.80
C GLY A 71 -10.01 8.94 19.65
N GLY A 72 -9.00 8.14 19.30
CA GLY A 72 -9.05 6.99 18.35
C GLY A 72 -9.46 7.27 16.89
N ARG A 73 -10.29 8.28 16.65
CA ARG A 73 -10.84 8.69 15.36
C ARG A 73 -9.81 9.46 14.55
N GLY A 74 -9.03 10.33 15.19
CA GLY A 74 -7.95 11.07 14.51
C GLY A 74 -6.88 10.14 13.93
N GLU A 75 -6.49 9.10 14.68
CA GLU A 75 -5.57 8.08 14.21
C GLU A 75 -6.15 7.29 13.02
N ALA A 76 -7.45 6.94 13.08
CA ALA A 76 -8.14 6.27 11.99
C ALA A 76 -8.14 7.12 10.70
N LEU A 77 -8.49 8.40 10.81
CA LEU A 77 -8.52 9.32 9.68
C LEU A 77 -7.13 9.54 9.09
N ALA A 78 -6.11 9.66 9.94
CA ALA A 78 -4.73 9.78 9.48
C ALA A 78 -4.25 8.53 8.73
N LEU A 79 -4.54 7.34 9.25
CA LEU A 79 -4.24 6.07 8.59
C LEU A 79 -4.94 5.97 7.23
N LEU A 80 -6.22 6.33 7.17
CA LEU A 80 -6.99 6.35 5.92
C LEU A 80 -6.43 7.33 4.91
N ALA A 81 -6.06 8.54 5.34
CA ALA A 81 -5.49 9.56 4.46
C ALA A 81 -4.13 9.13 3.89
N TRP A 82 -3.24 8.59 4.73
CA TRP A 82 -1.95 8.08 4.27
C TRP A 82 -2.09 6.86 3.37
N LEU A 83 -2.98 5.92 3.72
CA LEU A 83 -3.26 4.76 2.89
C LEU A 83 -3.79 5.19 1.51
N GLY A 84 -4.79 6.08 1.49
CA GLY A 84 -5.35 6.62 0.26
C GLY A 84 -4.30 7.31 -0.60
N LEU A 85 -3.43 8.13 0.01
CA LEU A 85 -2.32 8.77 -0.71
C LEU A 85 -1.37 7.74 -1.34
N VAL A 86 -0.95 6.71 -0.59
CA VAL A 86 -0.04 5.69 -1.13
C VAL A 86 -0.68 4.90 -2.26
N VAL A 87 -1.94 4.52 -2.11
CA VAL A 87 -2.69 3.80 -3.15
C VAL A 87 -2.82 4.66 -4.41
N VAL A 88 -3.20 5.93 -4.29
CA VAL A 88 -3.25 6.85 -5.42
C VAL A 88 -1.88 7.02 -6.07
N CYS A 89 -0.82 7.22 -5.29
CA CYS A 89 0.54 7.35 -5.83
C CYS A 89 1.02 6.09 -6.56
N TRP A 90 0.68 4.90 -6.08
CA TRP A 90 0.99 3.65 -6.74
C TRP A 90 0.33 3.60 -8.12
N GLU A 91 -0.98 3.82 -8.19
CA GLU A 91 -1.73 3.73 -9.44
C GLU A 91 -1.33 4.80 -10.45
N PHE A 92 -1.04 6.02 -9.99
CA PHE A 92 -0.47 7.05 -10.86
C PHE A 92 0.90 6.67 -11.39
N PHE A 93 1.71 5.94 -10.61
CA PHE A 93 2.99 5.44 -11.07
C PHE A 93 2.81 4.36 -12.15
N GLU A 94 1.92 3.39 -11.95
CA GLU A 94 1.59 2.39 -12.98
C GLU A 94 1.01 3.02 -14.24
N TRP A 95 0.03 3.90 -14.10
CA TRP A 95 -0.54 4.66 -15.22
C TRP A 95 0.54 5.45 -15.98
N GLY A 96 1.51 6.04 -15.27
CA GLY A 96 2.64 6.74 -15.89
C GLY A 96 3.55 5.80 -16.69
N LEU A 97 3.76 4.56 -16.23
CA LEU A 97 4.50 3.53 -16.95
C LEU A 97 3.74 3.06 -18.19
N ASP A 98 2.42 2.94 -18.11
CA ASP A 98 1.52 2.59 -19.22
C ASP A 98 1.54 3.66 -20.30
N ALA A 99 1.34 4.93 -19.91
CA ALA A 99 1.38 6.07 -20.82
C ALA A 99 2.76 6.23 -21.48
N GLY A 100 3.83 5.82 -20.81
CA GLY A 100 5.19 5.77 -21.35
C GLY A 100 5.48 4.58 -22.26
N GLY A 101 4.53 3.66 -22.45
CA GLY A 101 4.71 2.44 -23.25
C GLY A 101 5.65 1.41 -22.61
N LEU A 102 5.92 1.54 -21.30
CA LEU A 102 6.75 0.61 -20.55
C LEU A 102 5.96 -0.58 -20.00
N ASN A 103 4.63 -0.53 -20.10
CA ASN A 103 3.74 -1.64 -19.78
C ASN A 103 3.22 -2.33 -21.06
N PRO A 104 3.67 -3.57 -21.35
CA PRO A 104 3.13 -4.36 -22.46
C PRO A 104 1.68 -4.84 -22.20
N ASN A 105 1.17 -4.66 -20.98
CA ASN A 105 -0.18 -5.02 -20.54
C ASN A 105 -1.00 -3.75 -20.21
N ALA A 106 -0.78 -2.64 -20.93
CA ALA A 106 -1.44 -1.36 -20.66
C ALA A 106 -2.94 -1.52 -20.39
N ARG A 107 -3.39 -0.94 -19.28
CA ARG A 107 -4.71 -1.20 -18.71
C ARG A 107 -5.75 -0.14 -19.04
N THR A 108 -7.00 -0.49 -18.74
CA THR A 108 -8.14 0.42 -18.86
C THR A 108 -8.35 1.23 -17.58
N ASP A 109 -8.95 2.42 -17.69
CA ASP A 109 -9.24 3.30 -16.53
C ASP A 109 -10.08 2.61 -15.44
N ASP A 110 -10.97 1.68 -15.83
CA ASP A 110 -11.80 0.91 -14.91
C ASP A 110 -11.00 -0.04 -14.01
N GLU A 111 -9.87 -0.57 -14.50
CA GLU A 111 -8.98 -1.45 -13.73
C GLU A 111 -8.25 -0.67 -12.65
N THR A 112 -7.74 0.53 -12.95
CA THR A 112 -7.10 1.42 -11.98
C THR A 112 -8.02 1.73 -10.79
N ILE A 113 -9.31 1.98 -11.02
CA ILE A 113 -10.26 2.22 -9.92
C ILE A 113 -10.45 0.97 -9.06
N ALA A 114 -10.52 -0.21 -9.68
CA ALA A 114 -10.63 -1.47 -8.96
C ALA A 114 -9.38 -1.77 -8.13
N ASP A 115 -8.19 -1.50 -8.67
CA ASP A 115 -6.90 -1.71 -8.03
C ASP A 115 -6.70 -0.75 -6.85
N MET A 116 -7.11 0.51 -6.99
CA MET A 116 -7.23 1.44 -5.86
C MET A 116 -8.15 0.87 -4.76
N GLY A 117 -9.32 0.37 -5.15
CA GLY A 117 -10.29 -0.21 -4.23
C GLY A 117 -9.71 -1.41 -3.47
N LEU A 118 -8.98 -2.29 -4.16
CA LEU A 118 -8.31 -3.45 -3.59
C LEU A 118 -7.20 -3.05 -2.62
N GLY A 119 -6.36 -2.07 -2.98
CA GLY A 119 -5.35 -1.50 -2.08
C GLY A 119 -5.98 -0.94 -0.80
N MET A 120 -7.07 -0.17 -0.93
CA MET A 120 -7.80 0.36 0.22
C MET A 120 -8.36 -0.77 1.11
N MET A 121 -8.99 -1.79 0.52
CA MET A 121 -9.53 -2.93 1.26
C MET A 121 -8.45 -3.72 2.01
N GLY A 122 -7.29 -3.96 1.39
CA GLY A 122 -6.17 -4.63 2.03
C GLY A 122 -5.62 -3.87 3.24
N GLY A 123 -5.43 -2.56 3.09
CA GLY A 123 -5.00 -1.69 4.18
C GLY A 123 -6.02 -1.63 5.33
N LEU A 124 -7.31 -1.48 5.00
CA LEU A 124 -8.41 -1.51 5.97
C LEU A 124 -8.48 -2.83 6.74
N GLY A 125 -8.31 -3.97 6.05
CA GLY A 125 -8.28 -5.29 6.65
C GLY A 125 -7.18 -5.41 7.70
N LEU A 126 -5.96 -4.93 7.39
CA LEU A 126 -4.86 -4.93 8.36
C LEU A 126 -5.14 -4.00 9.55
N ILE A 127 -5.66 -2.79 9.31
CA ILE A 127 -6.02 -1.85 10.39
C ILE A 127 -7.06 -2.49 11.31
N ALA A 128 -8.07 -3.17 10.76
CA ALA A 128 -9.09 -3.87 11.55
C ALA A 128 -8.50 -5.00 12.39
N LEU A 129 -7.59 -5.81 11.83
CA LEU A 129 -6.92 -6.89 12.54
C LEU A 129 -6.03 -6.39 13.68
N THR A 130 -5.33 -5.28 13.49
CA THR A 130 -4.41 -4.70 14.48
C THR A 130 -5.11 -3.96 15.62
N ARG A 131 -6.39 -3.58 15.45
CA ARG A 131 -7.22 -2.95 16.50
C ARG A 131 -7.98 -3.93 17.39
N ARG A 132 -8.08 -5.20 16.99
CA ARG A 132 -8.74 -6.26 17.78
C ARG A 132 -7.82 -6.89 18.84
N ARG A 133 -6.56 -6.46 18.91
CA ARG A 133 -5.56 -6.92 19.88
C ARG A 133 -5.25 -5.78 20.85
#